data_AF-A0A349FHA0-F1
#
_entry.id   AF-A0A349FHA0-F1
#
_cell.length_a   1.000
_cell.length_b   1.000
_cell.length_c   1.000
_cell.angle_alpha   90.00
_cell.angle_beta   90.00
_cell.angle_gamma   90.00
#
_symmetry.space_group_name_H-M   'P 1'
#
loop_
_entity.id
_entity.type
_entity.pdbx_description
1 polymer ?
#
loop_
_entity_poly.entity_id
_entity_poly.type
_entity_poly.pdbx_seq_one_letter_code
_entity_poly.pdbx_strand_id
1 'polypeptide(L)'
;MPVSTVLLLASIGVLSLSCQWLAWRVRMPAIVFLLAAGIACGPVLNYLNPEEVFGDLLFPMVSLAVAVILFEGSLTLRFSEIRGHGA
;
A
#
# COMPACT_ATOMS: atom_id res chain seq x y z
N MET A 1 -11.96 0.21 -25.62
CA MET A 1 -10.47 0.23 -25.61
C MET A 1 -10.04 -0.30 -24.25
N PRO A 2 -9.54 -1.54 -24.12
CA PRO A 2 -9.07 -1.97 -22.81
C PRO A 2 -7.93 -1.05 -22.41
N VAL A 3 -8.00 -0.45 -21.23
CA VAL A 3 -6.86 0.27 -20.67
C VAL A 3 -5.70 -0.70 -20.65
N SER A 4 -4.60 -0.37 -21.33
CA SER A 4 -3.42 -1.25 -21.34
C SER A 4 -2.96 -1.49 -19.90
N THR A 5 -2.71 -2.74 -19.52
CA THR A 5 -2.24 -3.11 -18.16
C THR A 5 -1.03 -2.28 -17.73
N VAL A 6 -0.17 -1.93 -18.69
CA VAL A 6 0.99 -1.04 -18.48
C VAL A 6 0.55 0.35 -18.04
N LEU A 7 -0.47 0.93 -18.67
CA LEU A 7 -1.01 2.24 -18.31
C LEU A 7 -1.65 2.21 -16.91
N LEU A 8 -2.34 1.11 -16.59
CA LEU A 8 -2.97 0.91 -15.30
C LEU A 8 -1.91 0.79 -14.19
N LEU A 9 -0.87 -0.01 -14.38
CA LEU A 9 0.29 -0.09 -13.47
C LEU A 9 1.02 1.26 -13.33
N ALA A 10 1.23 1.98 -14.45
CA ALA A 10 1.84 3.31 -14.42
C ALA A 10 0.98 4.29 -13.60
N SER A 11 -0.35 4.21 -13.73
CA SER A 11 -1.27 5.06 -12.96
C SER A 11 -1.20 4.78 -11.45
N ILE A 12 -1.00 3.52 -11.04
CA ILE A 12 -0.78 3.16 -9.62
C ILE A 12 0.48 3.84 -9.11
N GLY A 13 1.57 3.80 -9.88
CA GLY A 13 2.83 4.46 -9.52
C GLY A 13 2.64 5.97 -9.34
N VAL A 14 2.05 6.64 -10.33
CA VAL A 14 1.79 8.09 -10.28
C VAL A 14 0.86 8.46 -9.11
N LEU A 15 -0.21 7.69 -8.89
CA LEU A 15 -1.13 7.90 -7.77
C LEU A 15 -0.41 7.73 -6.42
N SER A 16 0.46 6.74 -6.31
CA SER A 16 1.24 6.47 -5.10
C SER A 16 2.21 7.61 -4.78
N LEU A 17 2.93 8.12 -5.78
CA LEU A 17 3.79 9.30 -5.62
C LEU A 17 2.97 10.55 -5.25
N SER A 18 1.82 10.74 -5.88
CA SER A 18 0.92 11.87 -5.59
C SER A 18 0.43 11.83 -4.14
N CYS A 19 0.06 10.64 -3.64
CA CYS A 19 -0.34 10.44 -2.25
C CYS A 19 0.80 10.72 -1.27
N GLN A 20 2.02 10.23 -1.56
CA GLN A 20 3.18 10.48 -0.72
C GLN A 20 3.56 11.98 -0.68
N TRP A 21 3.52 12.65 -1.83
CA TRP A 21 3.77 14.07 -1.92
C TRP A 21 2.72 14.88 -1.14
N LEU A 22 1.44 14.53 -1.27
CA LEU A 22 0.36 15.19 -0.53
C LEU A 22 0.48 14.94 0.98
N ALA A 23 0.83 13.73 1.39
CA ALA A 23 1.04 13.37 2.78
C ALA A 23 2.16 14.20 3.42
N TRP A 24 3.27 14.36 2.70
CA TRP A 24 4.37 15.22 3.12
C TRP A 24 3.92 16.68 3.24
N ARG A 25 3.11 17.17 2.28
CA ARG A 25 2.59 18.55 2.30
C ARG A 25 1.70 18.83 3.52
N VAL A 26 0.87 17.86 3.91
CA VAL A 26 -0.11 17.95 5.01
C VAL A 26 0.49 17.48 6.35
N ARG A 27 1.74 16.98 6.37
CA ARG A 27 2.43 16.43 7.55
C ARG A 27 1.67 15.28 8.22
N MET A 28 1.01 14.46 7.42
CA MET A 28 0.30 13.26 7.89
C MET A 28 1.00 11.99 7.37
N PRO A 29 0.79 10.83 8.03
CA PRO A 29 1.35 9.57 7.56
C PRO A 29 0.86 9.22 6.14
N ALA A 30 1.78 8.92 5.23
CA ALA A 30 1.45 8.64 3.82
C ALA A 30 0.51 7.45 3.63
N ILE A 31 0.56 6.49 4.55
CA ILE A 31 -0.31 5.31 4.53
C ILE A 31 -1.80 5.69 4.52
N VAL A 32 -2.20 6.77 5.20
CA VAL A 32 -3.61 7.21 5.28
C VAL A 32 -4.14 7.60 3.90
N PHE A 33 -3.35 8.37 3.15
CA PHE A 33 -3.71 8.79 1.79
C PHE A 33 -3.69 7.62 0.80
N LEU A 34 -2.69 6.73 0.93
CA LEU A 34 -2.60 5.53 0.10
C LEU A 34 -3.82 4.60 0.30
N LEU A 35 -4.25 4.42 1.55
CA LEU A 35 -5.44 3.63 1.89
C LEU A 35 -6.72 4.26 1.34
N ALA A 36 -6.89 5.58 1.51
CA ALA A 36 -8.03 6.31 0.97
C ALA A 36 -8.08 6.23 -0.56
N ALA A 37 -6.96 6.44 -1.24
CA ALA A 37 -6.86 6.34 -2.69
C ALA A 37 -7.12 4.90 -3.18
N GLY A 38 -6.61 3.88 -2.47
CA GLY A 38 -6.87 2.48 -2.78
C GLY A 38 -8.35 2.10 -2.65
N ILE A 39 -9.03 2.53 -1.58
CA ILE A 39 -10.47 2.32 -1.40
C ILE A 39 -11.27 3.08 -2.46
N ALA A 40 -10.89 4.32 -2.77
CA ALA A 40 -11.54 5.10 -3.81
C ALA A 40 -11.40 4.43 -5.19
N CYS A 41 -10.19 4.04 -5.59
CA CYS A 41 -9.94 3.44 -6.91
C CYS A 41 -10.40 1.99 -7.04
N GLY A 42 -10.41 1.22 -5.94
CA GLY A 42 -10.86 -0.17 -5.91
C GLY A 42 -12.39 -0.26 -5.82
N PRO A 43 -12.98 -0.47 -4.63
CA PRO A 43 -14.41 -0.74 -4.49
C PRO A 43 -15.34 0.42 -4.86
N VAL A 44 -14.92 1.68 -4.69
CA VAL A 44 -15.81 2.83 -4.91
C VAL A 44 -15.95 3.14 -6.40
N LEU A 45 -14.83 3.28 -7.11
CA LEU A 45 -14.81 3.63 -8.53
C LEU A 45 -14.79 2.41 -9.46
N ASN A 46 -14.53 1.19 -8.94
CA ASN A 46 -14.30 -0.03 -9.73
C ASN A 46 -13.30 0.19 -10.88
N TYR A 47 -12.35 1.11 -10.69
CA TYR A 47 -11.38 1.49 -11.71
C TYR A 47 -10.22 0.49 -11.75
N LEU A 48 -9.92 -0.13 -10.60
CA LEU A 48 -8.77 -0.98 -10.43
C LEU A 48 -9.19 -2.30 -9.77
N ASN A 49 -9.16 -3.37 -10.56
CA ASN A 49 -9.39 -4.73 -10.06
C ASN A 49 -8.05 -5.46 -9.90
N PRO A 50 -7.52 -5.63 -8.68
CA PRO A 50 -6.25 -6.28 -8.45
C PRO A 50 -6.26 -7.76 -8.84
N GLU A 51 -7.41 -8.44 -8.81
CA GLU A 51 -7.54 -9.86 -9.16
C GLU A 51 -7.36 -10.06 -10.67
N GLU A 52 -7.84 -9.14 -11.51
CA GLU A 52 -7.61 -9.20 -12.96
C GLU A 52 -6.17 -8.86 -13.35
N VAL A 53 -5.50 -8.01 -12.57
CA VAL A 53 -4.13 -7.56 -12.87
C VAL A 53 -3.08 -8.56 -12.37
N PHE A 54 -3.26 -9.09 -11.16
CA PHE A 54 -2.28 -9.93 -10.48
C PHE A 54 -2.71 -11.40 -10.35
N GLY A 55 -4.00 -11.72 -10.42
CA GLY A 55 -4.52 -13.10 -10.34
C GLY A 55 -3.94 -13.88 -9.18
N ASP A 56 -3.40 -15.06 -9.47
CA ASP A 56 -2.77 -15.97 -8.50
C ASP A 56 -1.53 -15.36 -7.81
N LEU A 57 -0.95 -14.30 -8.37
CA LEU A 57 0.20 -13.60 -7.80
C LEU A 57 -0.18 -12.56 -6.74
N LEU A 58 -1.46 -12.18 -6.65
CA LEU A 58 -1.94 -11.17 -5.70
C LEU A 58 -1.58 -11.54 -4.27
N PHE A 59 -1.99 -12.74 -3.84
CA PHE A 59 -1.77 -13.20 -2.48
C PHE A 59 -0.27 -13.36 -2.14
N PRO A 60 0.57 -14.01 -2.98
CA PRO A 60 2.02 -14.04 -2.78
C PRO A 60 2.66 -12.65 -2.66
N MET A 61 2.29 -11.70 -3.52
CA MET A 61 2.84 -10.35 -3.52
C MET A 61 2.43 -9.56 -2.26
N VAL A 62 1.17 -9.67 -1.84
CA VAL A 62 0.70 -9.05 -0.59
C VAL A 62 1.41 -9.66 0.61
N SER A 63 1.52 -10.99 0.67
CA SER A 63 2.23 -11.69 1.74
C SER A 63 3.69 -11.25 1.84
N LEU A 64 4.38 -11.16 0.70
CA LEU A 64 5.75 -10.67 0.63
C LEU A 64 5.86 -9.21 1.11
N ALA A 65 4.98 -8.33 0.64
CA ALA A 65 4.97 -6.92 1.04
C ALA A 65 4.73 -6.76 2.55
N VAL A 66 3.76 -7.49 3.11
CA VAL A 66 3.47 -7.49 4.55
C VAL A 66 4.66 -8.03 5.35
N ALA A 67 5.28 -9.12 4.89
CA ALA A 67 6.47 -9.68 5.54
C ALA A 67 7.62 -8.67 5.57
N VAL A 68 7.88 -7.95 4.47
CA VAL A 68 8.91 -6.91 4.40
C VAL A 68 8.59 -5.73 5.34
N ILE A 69 7.35 -5.26 5.37
CA ILE A 69 6.93 -4.15 6.25
C ILE A 69 7.07 -4.54 7.73
N LEU A 70 6.64 -5.75 8.11
CA LEU A 70 6.78 -6.25 9.47
C LEU A 70 8.25 -6.50 9.84
N PHE A 71 9.05 -6.98 8.89
CA PHE A 71 10.48 -7.18 9.08
C PHE A 71 11.19 -5.87 9.40
N GLU A 72 11.02 -4.83 8.57
CA GLU A 72 11.52 -3.47 8.81
C GLU A 72 11.06 -2.92 10.17
N GLY A 73 9.78 -3.09 10.51
CA GLY A 73 9.23 -2.68 11.80
C GLY A 73 9.88 -3.42 12.99
N SER A 74 10.11 -4.72 12.85
CA SER A 74 10.73 -5.57 13.89
C SER A 74 12.22 -5.30 14.11
N LEU A 75 12.98 -4.91 13.07
CA LEU A 75 14.38 -4.52 13.23
C LEU A 75 14.52 -3.18 13.97
N THR A 76 13.53 -2.30 13.84
CA THR A 76 13.50 -1.00 14.50
C THR A 76 13.01 -1.10 15.96
N LEU A 77 12.37 -2.21 16.34
CA LEU A 77 11.80 -2.44 17.66
C LEU A 77 12.89 -2.59 18.73
N ARG A 78 12.79 -1.79 19.79
CA ARG A 78 13.66 -1.90 20.97
C ARG A 78 13.07 -2.92 21.94
N PHE A 79 13.71 -4.08 22.09
CA PHE A 79 13.27 -5.13 23.02
C PHE A 79 13.06 -4.64 24.47
N SER A 80 13.76 -3.59 24.89
CA SER A 80 13.59 -2.96 26.20
C SER A 80 12.24 -2.25 26.38
N GLU A 81 11.61 -1.77 25.30
CA GLU A 81 10.28 -1.13 25.33
C GLU A 81 9.14 -2.15 25.26
N ILE A 82 9.39 -3.33 24.68
CA ILE A 82 8.39 -4.40 24.55
C ILE A 82 8.05 -5.02 25.92
N ARG A 83 9.02 -5.04 26.85
CA ARG A 83 8.90 -5.72 28.16
C ARG A 83 7.88 -5.09 29.12
N GLY A 84 7.35 -3.90 28.82
CA GLY A 84 6.35 -3.21 29.65
C GLY A 84 4.92 -3.17 29.07
N HIS A 85 4.72 -3.66 27.85
CA HIS A 85 3.44 -3.56 27.13
C HIS A 85 2.75 -4.92 26.86
N GLY A 86 3.30 -6.02 27.38
CA GLY A 86 2.62 -7.31 27.43
C GLY A 86 1.88 -7.47 28.75
N ALA A 87 0.62 -7.04 28.80
CA ALA A 87 -0.33 -7.52 29.80
C ALA A 87 -0.81 -8.92 29.43
#